data_AF-A0A1Q6TC17-F1
#
_entry.id   AF-A0A1Q6TC17-F1
#
_cell.length_a   1.000
_cell.length_b   1.000
_cell.length_c   1.000
_cell.angle_alpha   90.00
_cell.angle_beta   90.00
_cell.angle_gamma   90.00
#
_symmetry.space_group_name_H-M   'P 1'
#
loop_
_entity.id
_entity.type
_entity.pdbx_description
1 polymer ?
#
loop_
_entity_poly.entity_id
_entity_poly.type
_entity_poly.pdbx_seq_one_letter_code
_entity_poly.pdbx_strand_id
1 'polypeptide(L)' 'MVEGFFSKMIRQMLRGIRVKSKEELTDRINRYFAEINEEPIVFHWKSNLDDIDVSEEIIVDTLPVKKSS' A
#
# COMPACT_ATOMS: atom_id res chain seq x y z
N MET A 1 0.80 2.50 8.14
CA MET A 1 0.20 3.65 7.41
C MET A 1 -0.26 3.24 6.02
N VAL A 2 0.64 2.80 5.14
CA VAL A 2 0.29 2.24 3.82
C VAL A 2 -0.44 0.89 3.94
N GLU A 3 -0.04 0.03 4.87
CA GLU A 3 -0.71 -1.25 5.13
C GLU A 3 -2.16 -1.08 5.61
N GLY A 4 -2.43 -0.07 6.44
CA GLY A 4 -3.79 0.25 6.91
C GLY A 4 -4.68 0.77 5.78
N PHE A 5 -4.11 1.58 4.89
CA PHE A 5 -4.78 2.03 3.68
C PHE A 5 -5.20 0.85 2.80
N PHE A 6 -4.26 -0.06 2.48
CA PHE A 6 -4.58 -1.24 1.68
C PHE A 6 -5.53 -2.20 2.39
N SER A 7 -5.42 -2.37 3.71
CA SER A 7 -6.35 -3.17 4.51
C SER A 7 -7.78 -2.62 4.43
N LYS A 8 -7.95 -1.29 4.47
CA LYS A 8 -9.24 -0.61 4.33
C LYS A 8 -9.80 -0.77 2.91
N MET A 9 -8.97 -0.53 1.88
CA MET A 9 -9.34 -0.71 0.48
C MET A 9 -9.80 -2.16 0.20
N ILE A 10 -9.06 -3.16 0.70
CA ILE A 10 -9.42 -4.57 0.53
C ILE A 10 -10.77 -4.88 1.20
N ARG A 11 -11.04 -4.33 2.39
CA ARG A 11 -12.27 -4.60 3.15
C ARG A 11 -13.50 -3.85 2.63
N GLN A 12 -13.33 -2.60 2.18
CA GLN A 12 -14.46 -1.74 1.78
C GLN A 12 -14.73 -1.78 0.28
N MET A 13 -13.69 -1.85 -0.55
CA MET A 13 -13.82 -1.71 -2.01
C MET A 13 -13.68 -3.05 -2.72
N LEU A 14 -12.66 -3.85 -2.38
CA LEU A 14 -12.42 -5.12 -3.08
C LEU A 14 -13.20 -6.31 -2.51
N ARG A 15 -13.79 -6.19 -1.32
CA ARG A 15 -14.51 -7.29 -0.68
C ARG A 15 -15.75 -7.66 -1.51
N GLY A 16 -15.73 -8.85 -2.09
CA GLY A 16 -16.84 -9.37 -2.89
C GLY A 16 -16.99 -8.69 -4.25
N ILE A 17 -15.98 -7.94 -4.70
CA ILE A 17 -16.02 -7.24 -5.98
C ILE A 17 -16.16 -8.26 -7.13
N ARG A 18 -17.07 -7.96 -8.05
CA ARG A 18 -17.20 -8.66 -9.34
C ARG A 18 -17.11 -7.64 -10.46
N VAL A 19 -16.31 -7.97 -11.47
CA VAL A 19 -16.00 -7.13 -12.63
C VAL A 19 -15.98 -8.03 -13.87
N LYS A 20 -16.26 -7.46 -15.03
CA LYS A 20 -16.31 -8.16 -16.32
C LYS A 20 -14.99 -8.11 -17.06
N SER A 21 -14.11 -7.15 -16.74
CA SER A 21 -12.78 -7.03 -17.35
C SER A 21 -11.75 -6.40 -16.39
N LYS A 22 -10.47 -6.45 -16.80
CA LYS A 22 -9.36 -5.86 -16.03
C LYS A 22 -9.38 -4.34 -16.06
N GLU A 23 -9.83 -3.77 -17.18
CA GLU A 23 -9.98 -2.33 -17.37
C GLU A 23 -11.01 -1.78 -16.37
N GLU A 24 -12.15 -2.47 -16.23
CA GLU A 24 -13.18 -2.07 -15.26
C GLU A 24 -12.65 -2.06 -13.81
N LEU A 25 -11.83 -3.05 -13.44
CA LEU A 25 -11.20 -3.08 -12.12
C LEU A 25 -10.26 -1.88 -11.91
N THR A 26 -9.45 -1.60 -12.93
CA THR A 26 -8.47 -0.49 -12.91
C THR A 26 -9.18 0.85 -12.74
N ASP A 27 -10.24 1.09 -13.52
CA ASP A 27 -11.02 2.31 -13.44
C ASP A 27 -11.70 2.48 -12.07
N ARG A 28 -12.20 1.40 -11.47
CA ARG A 28 -12.79 1.45 -10.14
C ARG A 28 -11.76 1.77 -9.06
N ILE A 29 -10.54 1.20 -9.14
CA ILE A 29 -9.46 1.49 -8.20
C ILE A 29 -9.03 2.96 -8.32
N ASN A 30 -8.84 3.46 -9.55
CA ASN A 30 -8.43 4.84 -9.77
C ASN A 30 -9.48 5.85 -9.28
N ARG A 31 -10.77 5.56 -9.48
CA ARG A 31 -11.85 6.37 -8.94
C ARG A 31 -11.88 6.37 -7.41
N TYR A 32 -11.69 5.21 -6.77
CA TYR A 32 -11.58 5.14 -5.31
C TYR A 32 -10.44 6.01 -4.77
N PHE A 33 -9.30 6.07 -5.47
CA PHE A 33 -8.21 6.99 -5.12
C PHE A 33 -8.59 8.45 -5.31
N ALA A 34 -9.27 8.80 -6.40
CA ALA A 34 -9.75 10.17 -6.62
C ALA A 34 -10.69 10.62 -5.48
N GLU A 35 -11.69 9.79 -5.13
CA GLU A 35 -12.65 10.06 -4.05
C GLU A 35 -11.96 10.25 -2.70
N ILE A 36 -10.96 9.43 -2.36
CA ILE A 36 -10.22 9.58 -1.10
C ILE A 36 -9.31 10.81 -1.10
N ASN A 37 -8.78 11.18 -2.26
CA ASN A 37 -7.91 12.35 -2.38
C ASN A 37 -8.69 13.68 -2.39
N GLU A 38 -10.01 13.67 -2.62
CA GLU A 38 -10.85 14.87 -2.50
C GLU A 38 -10.89 15.40 -1.06
N GLU A 39 -10.92 14.50 -0.06
CA GLU A 39 -10.80 14.84 1.36
C GLU A 39 -9.56 14.15 1.97
N PRO A 40 -8.36 14.70 1.72
CA PRO A 40 -7.13 14.04 2.13
C PRO A 40 -7.04 13.98 3.66
N ILE A 41 -6.99 12.76 4.19
CA ILE A 41 -6.70 12.54 5.61
C ILE A 41 -5.21 12.83 5.80
N VAL A 42 -4.90 13.98 6.42
CA VAL A 42 -3.52 14.33 6.79
C VAL A 42 -3.02 13.31 7.80
N PHE A 43 -2.12 12.45 7.36
CA PHE A 43 -1.52 11.44 8.23
C PHE A 43 -0.33 12.05 8.95
N HIS A 44 -0.35 12.05 10.28
CA HIS A 44 0.82 12.41 11.08
C HIS A 44 1.62 11.14 11.34
N TRP A 45 2.80 11.08 10.74
CA TRP A 45 3.73 9.99 10.95
C TRP A 45 4.27 10.13 12.37
N LYS A 46 4.40 9.00 13.07
CA LYS A 46 4.97 9.01 14.43
C LYS A 46 6.49 9.21 14.41
N SER A 47 7.13 8.89 13.28
CA SER A 47 8.53 9.13 12.99
C SER A 47 8.59 10.14 11.84
N ASN A 48 9.26 11.27 12.03
CA ASN A 48 9.50 12.17 10.90
C ASN A 48 10.54 11.54 9.98
N LEU A 49 10.45 11.80 8.68
CA LEU A 49 11.50 11.40 7.74
C LEU A 49 12.85 12.04 8.10
N ASP A 50 12.80 13.22 8.73
CA ASP A 50 13.98 13.93 9.25
C ASP A 50 14.66 13.19 10.42
N ASP A 51 13.93 12.30 11.11
CA ASP A 51 14.46 11.48 12.21
C ASP A 51 15.14 10.19 11.71
N ILE A 52 15.08 9.92 10.40
CA ILE A 52 15.68 8.72 9.78
C ILE A 52 17.11 9.07 9.36
N ASP A 53 18.09 8.46 10.03
CA ASP A 53 19.47 8.55 9.59
C ASP A 53 19.68 7.69 8.34
N VAL A 54 19.77 8.34 7.18
CA VAL A 54 20.04 7.70 5.89
C VAL A 54 21.44 7.06 5.79
N SER A 55 22.31 7.30 6.77
CA SER A 55 23.62 6.64 6.87
C SER A 55 23.58 5.31 7.62
N GLU A 56 22.47 4.98 8.28
CA GLU A 56 22.29 3.66 8.89
C GLU A 56 22.19 2.57 7.82
N GLU A 57 22.97 1.51 8.00
CA GLU A 57 23.01 0.38 7.09
C GLU A 57 21.68 -0.40 7.15
N ILE A 58 21.00 -0.54 6.01
CA ILE A 58 19.72 -1.26 5.95
C ILE A 58 20.00 -2.75 6.21
N ILE A 59 19.68 -3.22 7.41
CA ILE A 59 19.79 -4.64 7.77
C ILE A 59 18.62 -5.38 7.10
N VAL A 60 18.91 -6.01 5.96
CA VAL A 60 17.92 -6.83 5.24
C VAL A 60 18.11 -8.29 5.63
N ASP A 61 17.12 -8.86 6.33
CA ASP A 61 17.07 -10.31 6.56
C ASP A 61 16.84 -11.01 5.21
N THR A 62 17.90 -11.58 4.65
CA THR A 62 17.82 -12.39 3.44
C THR A 62 17.64 -13.85 3.82
N LEU A 63 16.55 -14.47 3.34
CA LEU A 63 16.37 -15.91 3.48
C LEU A 63 17.47 -16.63 2.69
N PRO A 64 18.09 -17.69 3.25
CA PRO A 64 19.13 -18.42 2.55
C PRO A 64 18.54 -19.04 1.27
N VAL A 65 19.10 -18.66 0.13
CA VAL A 65 18.76 -19.26 -1.16
C VAL A 65 19.24 -20.70 -1.12
N LYS A 66 18.32 -21.64 -0.92
CA LYS A 66 18.61 -23.07 -1.01
C LYS A 66 18.95 -23.37 -2.46
N LYS A 67 20.23 -23.61 -2.76
CA LYS A 67 20.64 -24.10 -4.08
C LYS A 67 19.99 -25.46 -4.30
N SER A 68 19.11 -25.55 -5.28
CA SER A 68 18.58 -26.82 -5.78
C SER A 68 19.71 -27.55 -6.50
N SER A 69 20.15 -28.68 -5.94
CA SER A 69 20.92 -29.71 -6.65
C SER A 69 20.01 -30.59 -7.49
#